data_AF-A0A1D2AIJ7-F1
#
_entry.id   AF-A0A1D2AIJ7-F1
#
_cell.length_a   1.000
_cell.length_b   1.000
_cell.length_c   1.000
_cell.angle_alpha   90.00
_cell.angle_beta   90.00
_cell.angle_gamma   90.00
#
_symmetry.space_group_name_H-M   'P 1'
#
loop_
_entity.id
_entity.type
_entity.pdbx_description
1 polymer ?
#
loop_
_entity_poly.entity_id
_entity_poly.type
_entity_poly.pdbx_seq_one_letter_code
_entity_poly.pdbx_strand_id
1 'polypeptide(L)'
;LVAFSPFKTAINALENINCITEGVVHDDLQVFLETNVPKGTKKHPITLGIADAKLGMTIQESVGISCQHTGIVPEIIRGVRLHFSKLIQGLTEQSSNKAQLGLGHSYSRSKVKFNVNRIDNMIIQSIALLDQLDKDINTFTMRIREWYSYHFPELVKLVPENALY
;
A
#
# COMPACT_ATOMS: atom_id res chain seq x y z
N LEU A 1 -20.78 -12.22 12.21
CA LEU A 1 -19.33 -12.41 11.99
C LEU A 1 -18.84 -13.37 13.08
N VAL A 2 -18.25 -14.51 12.73
CA VAL A 2 -17.82 -15.52 13.73
C VAL A 2 -16.36 -15.28 14.14
N ALA A 3 -15.49 -14.98 13.16
CA ALA A 3 -14.09 -14.66 13.39
C ALA A 3 -13.58 -13.67 12.35
N PHE A 4 -12.62 -12.84 12.74
CA PHE A 4 -11.93 -11.89 11.86
C PHE A 4 -10.48 -11.74 12.33
N SER A 5 -9.54 -11.95 11.40
CA SER A 5 -8.10 -11.82 11.65
C SER A 5 -7.55 -10.65 10.82
N PRO A 6 -7.22 -9.50 11.43
CA PRO A 6 -6.57 -8.42 10.73
C PRO A 6 -5.10 -8.75 10.45
N PHE A 7 -4.60 -8.31 9.30
CA PHE A 7 -3.16 -8.40 9.01
C PHE A 7 -2.37 -7.47 9.93
N LYS A 8 -1.28 -7.99 10.50
CA LYS A 8 -0.43 -7.25 11.45
C LYS A 8 0.46 -6.22 10.75
N THR A 9 0.93 -6.50 9.54
CA THR A 9 1.86 -5.65 8.79
C THR A 9 1.48 -5.59 7.30
N ALA A 10 1.87 -4.50 6.63
CA ALA A 10 1.67 -4.33 5.19
C ALA A 10 2.46 -5.37 4.36
N ILE A 11 3.60 -5.83 4.88
CA ILE A 11 4.43 -6.87 4.24
C ILE A 11 3.67 -8.20 4.25
N ASN A 12 3.12 -8.59 5.40
CA ASN A 12 2.32 -9.81 5.51
C ASN A 12 1.06 -9.75 4.62
N ALA A 13 0.40 -8.59 4.54
CA ALA A 13 -0.72 -8.42 3.62
C ALA A 13 -0.31 -8.58 2.13
N LEU A 14 0.90 -8.14 1.76
CA LEU A 14 1.45 -8.28 0.41
C LEU A 14 1.84 -9.73 0.08
N GLU A 15 2.42 -10.45 1.04
CA GLU A 15 2.73 -11.88 0.89
C GLU A 15 1.44 -12.69 0.72
N ASN A 16 0.43 -12.44 1.55
CA ASN A 16 -0.87 -13.10 1.45
C ASN A 16 -1.55 -12.87 0.10
N ILE A 17 -1.57 -11.64 -0.44
CA ILE A 17 -2.19 -11.39 -1.74
C ILE A 17 -1.43 -12.08 -2.88
N ASN A 18 -0.10 -12.17 -2.80
CA ASN A 18 0.69 -12.91 -3.78
C ASN A 18 0.34 -14.41 -3.74
N CYS A 19 0.33 -15.02 -2.55
CA CYS A 19 -0.07 -16.42 -2.38
C CYS A 19 -1.49 -16.68 -2.90
N ILE A 20 -2.46 -15.82 -2.57
CA ILE A 20 -3.85 -15.94 -3.05
C ILE A 20 -3.91 -15.84 -4.58
N THR A 21 -3.16 -14.92 -5.20
CA THR A 21 -3.16 -14.78 -6.67
C THR A 21 -2.52 -15.96 -7.39
N GLU A 22 -1.62 -16.67 -6.73
CA GLU A 22 -0.99 -17.90 -7.25
C GLU A 22 -1.78 -19.16 -6.88
N GLY A 23 -2.79 -19.03 -6.02
CA GLY A 23 -3.64 -20.13 -5.54
C GLY A 23 -3.01 -20.95 -4.42
N VAL A 24 -1.98 -20.44 -3.75
CA VAL A 24 -1.28 -21.10 -2.64
C VAL A 24 -1.87 -20.63 -1.30
N VAL A 25 -1.99 -21.54 -0.35
CA VAL A 25 -2.44 -21.24 1.02
C VAL A 25 -1.26 -20.69 1.82
N HIS A 26 -1.44 -19.50 2.40
CA HIS A 26 -0.48 -18.90 3.33
C HIS A 26 -0.66 -19.47 4.75
N ASP A 27 0.40 -19.54 5.53
CA ASP A 27 0.39 -20.12 6.89
C ASP A 27 -0.63 -19.46 7.81
N ASP A 28 -0.79 -18.13 7.74
CA ASP A 28 -1.80 -17.41 8.52
C ASP A 28 -3.23 -17.85 8.18
N LEU A 29 -3.50 -18.16 6.91
CA LEU A 29 -4.80 -18.64 6.46
C LEU A 29 -5.04 -20.06 6.97
N GLN A 30 -4.00 -20.91 6.98
CA GLN A 30 -4.08 -22.26 7.53
C GLN A 30 -4.39 -22.23 9.03
N VAL A 31 -3.64 -21.45 9.81
CA VAL A 31 -3.86 -21.28 11.27
C VAL A 31 -5.27 -20.75 11.55
N PHE A 32 -5.74 -19.79 10.74
CA PHE A 32 -7.08 -19.24 10.89
C PHE A 32 -8.18 -20.27 10.62
N LEU A 33 -8.02 -21.10 9.59
CA LEU A 33 -8.98 -22.17 9.26
C LEU A 33 -8.99 -23.26 10.33
N GLU A 34 -7.83 -23.69 10.81
CA GLU A 34 -7.72 -24.71 11.87
C GLU A 34 -8.33 -24.23 13.20
N THR A 35 -8.22 -22.94 13.51
CA THR A 35 -8.75 -22.36 14.75
C THR A 35 -10.27 -22.19 14.72
N ASN A 36 -10.83 -21.80 13.57
CA ASN A 36 -12.23 -21.37 13.47
C ASN A 36 -13.17 -22.39 12.83
N VAL A 37 -12.63 -23.37 12.10
CA VAL A 37 -13.44 -24.43 11.49
C VAL A 37 -13.40 -25.65 12.40
N PRO A 38 -14.52 -26.03 13.06
CA PRO A 38 -14.57 -27.29 13.79
C PRO A 38 -14.32 -28.44 12.81
N LYS A 39 -13.48 -29.43 13.17
CA LYS A 39 -13.25 -30.61 12.32
C LYS A 39 -14.58 -31.35 12.14
N GLY A 40 -15.15 -31.28 10.94
CA GLY A 40 -16.44 -31.88 10.63
C GLY A 40 -16.45 -33.37 10.94
N THR A 41 -17.47 -33.82 11.68
CA THR A 41 -17.73 -35.26 11.83
C THR A 41 -18.52 -35.74 10.61
N LYS A 42 -18.37 -37.03 10.24
CA LYS A 42 -19.03 -37.67 9.07
C LYS A 42 -20.56 -37.48 8.97
N LYS A 43 -21.23 -36.97 10.02
CA LYS A 43 -22.67 -36.68 10.08
C LYS A 43 -23.06 -35.26 9.65
N HIS A 44 -22.14 -34.29 9.68
CA HIS A 44 -22.36 -32.92 9.23
C HIS A 44 -21.13 -32.46 8.41
N PRO A 45 -21.11 -32.68 7.08
CA PRO A 45 -20.04 -32.18 6.25
C PRO A 45 -20.05 -30.65 6.31
N ILE A 46 -18.97 -30.06 6.82
CA ILE A 46 -18.78 -28.62 6.80
C ILE A 46 -18.27 -28.26 5.41
N THR A 47 -19.06 -27.45 4.72
CA THR A 47 -18.72 -26.94 3.40
C THR A 47 -18.24 -25.50 3.53
N LEU A 48 -17.05 -25.21 3.02
CA LEU A 48 -16.50 -23.87 2.99
C LEU A 48 -16.74 -23.22 1.63
N GLY A 49 -17.38 -22.06 1.62
CA GLY A 49 -17.62 -21.27 0.41
C GLY A 49 -16.40 -20.45 0.05
N ILE A 50 -15.78 -20.70 -1.11
CA ILE A 50 -14.57 -19.99 -1.56
C ILE A 50 -14.85 -19.32 -2.92
N ALA A 51 -14.23 -18.16 -3.16
CA ALA A 51 -14.37 -17.42 -4.42
C ALA A 51 -13.59 -18.03 -5.59
N ASP A 52 -12.44 -18.65 -5.33
CA ASP A 52 -11.56 -19.24 -6.35
C ASP A 52 -11.53 -20.77 -6.24
N ALA A 53 -11.65 -21.44 -7.39
CA ALA A 53 -11.59 -22.89 -7.49
C ALA A 53 -10.18 -23.44 -7.22
N LYS A 54 -9.11 -22.73 -7.62
CA LYS A 54 -7.72 -23.18 -7.42
C LYS A 54 -7.36 -23.21 -5.94
N LEU A 55 -7.65 -22.10 -5.26
CA LEU A 55 -7.45 -21.99 -3.81
C LEU A 55 -8.27 -23.03 -3.05
N GLY A 56 -9.49 -23.33 -3.51
CA GLY A 56 -10.33 -24.38 -2.92
C GLY A 56 -9.72 -25.77 -3.01
N MET A 57 -9.04 -26.11 -4.12
CA MET A 57 -8.32 -27.39 -4.23
C MET A 57 -7.15 -27.45 -3.23
N THR A 58 -6.33 -26.40 -3.15
CA THR A 58 -5.18 -26.36 -2.24
C THR A 58 -5.60 -26.36 -0.77
N ILE A 59 -6.73 -25.73 -0.41
CA ILE A 59 -7.30 -25.79 0.94
C ILE A 59 -7.84 -27.18 1.26
N GLN A 60 -8.47 -27.84 0.29
CA GLN A 60 -8.93 -29.21 0.47
C GLN A 60 -7.77 -30.18 0.69
N GLU A 61 -6.64 -29.99 0.00
CA GLU A 61 -5.42 -30.78 0.18
C GLU A 61 -4.73 -30.52 1.54
N SER A 62 -4.65 -29.26 1.97
CA SER A 62 -3.92 -28.89 3.19
C SER A 62 -4.73 -29.09 4.48
N VAL A 63 -6.01 -28.71 4.48
CA VAL A 63 -6.86 -28.69 5.69
C VAL A 63 -7.92 -29.81 5.69
N GLY A 64 -8.13 -30.48 4.55
CA GLY A 64 -9.08 -31.59 4.45
C GLY A 64 -10.56 -31.18 4.48
N ILE A 65 -10.87 -29.91 4.20
CA ILE A 65 -12.23 -29.36 4.22
C ILE A 65 -12.85 -29.39 2.81
N SER A 66 -14.12 -29.78 2.71
CA SER A 66 -14.87 -29.73 1.45
C SER A 66 -15.15 -28.27 1.05
N CYS A 67 -14.66 -27.85 -0.11
CA CYS A 67 -14.79 -26.50 -0.60
C CYS A 67 -15.80 -26.42 -1.76
N GLN A 68 -16.73 -25.45 -1.69
CA GLN A 68 -17.67 -25.16 -2.78
C GLN A 68 -17.44 -23.74 -3.31
N HIS A 69 -17.36 -23.61 -4.63
CA HIS A 69 -17.26 -22.31 -5.31
C HIS A 69 -18.47 -22.00 -6.20
N THR A 70 -19.36 -22.96 -6.41
CA THR A 70 -20.47 -22.88 -7.37
C THR A 70 -21.81 -22.54 -6.70
N GLY A 71 -22.78 -22.08 -7.51
CA GLY A 71 -24.16 -21.86 -7.08
C GLY A 71 -24.36 -20.56 -6.30
N ILE A 72 -24.78 -20.67 -5.03
CA ILE A 72 -25.20 -19.53 -4.19
C ILE A 72 -23.99 -18.82 -3.54
N VAL A 73 -22.84 -19.50 -3.46
CA VAL A 73 -21.62 -19.00 -2.80
C VAL A 73 -21.13 -17.65 -3.37
N PRO A 74 -21.03 -17.45 -4.69
CA PRO A 74 -20.60 -16.16 -5.25
C PRO A 74 -21.54 -14.99 -4.90
N GLU A 75 -22.85 -15.23 -4.86
CA GLU A 75 -23.84 -14.22 -4.50
C GLU A 75 -23.75 -13.83 -3.01
N ILE A 76 -23.55 -14.81 -2.13
CA ILE A 76 -23.28 -14.54 -0.71
C ILE A 76 -22.02 -13.70 -0.55
N ILE A 77 -20.92 -14.07 -1.22
CA ILE A 77 -19.66 -13.33 -1.17
C ILE A 77 -19.85 -11.90 -1.71
N ARG A 78 -20.66 -11.72 -2.75
CA ARG A 78 -21.01 -10.40 -3.28
C ARG A 78 -21.75 -9.55 -2.24
N GLY A 79 -22.74 -10.12 -1.55
CA GLY A 79 -23.46 -9.45 -0.46
C GLY A 79 -22.54 -9.08 0.72
N VAL A 80 -21.62 -9.97 1.09
CA VAL A 80 -20.61 -9.71 2.14
C VAL A 80 -19.68 -8.57 1.73
N ARG A 81 -19.23 -8.52 0.46
CA ARG A 81 -18.39 -7.41 -0.03
C ARG A 81 -19.12 -6.07 0.01
N LEU A 82 -20.40 -6.03 -0.38
CA LEU A 82 -21.19 -4.80 -0.37
C LEU A 82 -21.38 -4.23 1.04
N HIS A 83 -21.55 -5.11 2.04
CA HIS A 83 -21.81 -4.71 3.43
C HIS A 83 -20.59 -4.87 4.34
N PHE A 84 -19.40 -5.02 3.78
CA PHE A 84 -18.16 -5.29 4.52
C PHE A 84 -17.89 -4.25 5.62
N SER A 85 -18.07 -2.96 5.30
CA SER A 85 -17.91 -1.84 6.24
C SER A 85 -18.91 -1.84 7.40
N LYS A 86 -20.05 -2.52 7.25
CA LYS A 86 -21.08 -2.65 8.29
C LYS A 86 -20.94 -3.95 9.09
N LEU A 87 -20.36 -4.99 8.49
CA LEU A 87 -20.22 -6.32 9.09
C LEU A 87 -19.03 -6.42 10.06
N ILE A 88 -18.01 -5.58 9.89
CA ILE A 88 -16.83 -5.53 10.76
C ILE A 88 -16.95 -4.32 11.68
N GLN A 89 -17.14 -4.58 12.98
CA GLN A 89 -17.16 -3.54 13.99
C GLN A 89 -15.77 -2.88 14.10
N GLY A 90 -15.71 -1.55 13.94
CA GLY A 90 -14.47 -0.78 14.03
C GLY A 90 -13.74 -0.52 12.70
N LEU A 91 -14.19 -1.10 11.58
CA LEU A 91 -13.60 -0.81 10.27
C LEU A 91 -14.45 0.24 9.53
N THR A 92 -13.99 1.48 9.51
CA THR A 92 -14.65 2.53 8.70
C THR A 92 -14.41 2.30 7.21
N GLU A 93 -15.35 2.77 6.37
CA GLU A 93 -15.20 2.73 4.92
C GLU A 93 -13.95 3.48 4.45
N GLN A 94 -13.63 4.60 5.09
CA GLN A 94 -12.43 5.39 4.79
C GLN A 94 -11.13 4.63 5.10
N SER A 95 -11.05 3.94 6.25
CA SER A 95 -9.86 3.14 6.59
C SER A 95 -9.70 1.94 5.66
N SER A 96 -10.81 1.31 5.24
CA SER A 96 -10.78 0.21 4.27
C SER A 96 -10.26 0.68 2.92
N ASN A 97 -10.76 1.80 2.40
CA ASN A 97 -10.33 2.36 1.12
C ASN A 97 -8.85 2.75 1.12
N LYS A 98 -8.34 3.33 2.21
CA LYS A 98 -6.90 3.65 2.34
C LYS A 98 -6.04 2.38 2.36
N ALA A 99 -6.45 1.35 3.09
CA ALA A 99 -5.74 0.07 3.12
C ALA A 99 -5.73 -0.61 1.74
N GLN A 100 -6.86 -0.60 1.02
CA GLN A 100 -6.97 -1.11 -0.34
C GLN A 100 -6.05 -0.37 -1.32
N LEU A 101 -5.99 0.96 -1.23
CA LEU A 101 -5.10 1.78 -2.06
C LEU A 101 -3.62 1.43 -1.83
N GLY A 102 -3.20 1.36 -0.57
CA GLY A 102 -1.82 1.01 -0.21
C GLY A 102 -1.43 -0.40 -0.66
N LEU A 103 -2.33 -1.38 -0.46
CA LEU A 103 -2.10 -2.76 -0.89
C LEU A 103 -2.07 -2.86 -2.42
N GLY A 104 -2.99 -2.21 -3.13
CA GLY A 104 -3.04 -2.18 -4.59
C GLY A 104 -1.77 -1.59 -5.19
N HIS A 105 -1.30 -0.44 -4.68
CA HIS A 105 -0.02 0.13 -5.10
C HIS A 105 1.16 -0.81 -4.85
N SER A 106 1.21 -1.43 -3.67
CA SER A 106 2.32 -2.31 -3.30
C SER A 106 2.35 -3.58 -4.15
N TYR A 107 1.18 -4.19 -4.39
CA TYR A 107 1.03 -5.34 -5.27
C TYR A 107 1.43 -5.02 -6.71
N SER A 108 0.90 -3.94 -7.30
CA SER A 108 1.24 -3.54 -8.67
C SER A 108 2.73 -3.20 -8.82
N ARG A 109 3.33 -2.50 -7.85
CA ARG A 109 4.77 -2.19 -7.85
C ARG A 109 5.62 -3.46 -7.80
N SER A 110 5.25 -4.41 -6.93
CA SER A 110 5.93 -5.70 -6.83
C SER A 110 5.85 -6.48 -8.15
N LYS A 111 4.65 -6.56 -8.75
CA LYS A 111 4.45 -7.32 -9.98
C LYS A 111 5.19 -6.75 -11.19
N VAL A 112 5.23 -5.42 -11.32
CA VAL A 112 5.91 -4.72 -12.42
C VAL A 112 7.43 -4.62 -12.18
N LYS A 113 7.95 -5.12 -11.04
CA LYS A 113 9.35 -4.95 -10.60
C LYS A 113 9.76 -3.48 -10.67
N PHE A 114 8.93 -2.60 -10.12
CA PHE A 114 9.12 -1.17 -10.19
C PHE A 114 10.48 -0.78 -9.59
N ASN A 115 11.38 -0.28 -10.44
CA ASN A 115 12.72 0.07 -10.04
C ASN A 115 12.76 1.53 -9.58
N VAL A 116 13.02 1.74 -8.28
CA VAL A 116 13.14 3.08 -7.69
C VAL A 116 14.29 3.88 -8.32
N ASN A 117 15.33 3.20 -8.80
CA ASN A 117 16.48 3.83 -9.44
C ASN A 117 16.22 4.27 -10.90
N ARG A 118 15.03 3.95 -11.46
CA ARG A 118 14.57 4.45 -12.76
C ARG A 118 13.54 5.57 -12.63
N ILE A 119 13.49 6.22 -11.47
CA ILE A 119 12.58 7.34 -11.23
C ILE A 119 13.30 8.66 -11.58
N ASP A 120 13.04 9.16 -12.79
CA ASP A 120 13.60 10.44 -13.25
C ASP A 120 13.02 11.65 -12.52
N ASN A 121 11.93 11.45 -11.76
CA ASN A 121 11.27 12.51 -11.00
C ASN A 121 12.21 13.20 -9.99
N MET A 122 13.16 12.47 -9.39
CA MET A 122 14.13 13.07 -8.47
C MET A 122 15.08 14.02 -9.20
N ILE A 123 15.50 13.67 -10.41
CA ILE A 123 16.40 14.50 -11.23
C ILE A 123 15.66 15.75 -11.70
N ILE A 124 14.43 15.60 -12.22
CA ILE A 124 13.58 16.72 -12.64
C ILE A 124 13.36 17.71 -11.49
N GLN A 125 13.01 17.20 -10.31
CA GLN A 125 12.81 18.03 -9.12
C GLN A 125 14.11 18.71 -8.67
N SER A 126 15.25 18.01 -8.74
CA SER A 126 16.54 18.57 -8.33
C SER A 126 17.00 19.70 -9.25
N ILE A 127 16.83 19.55 -10.57
CA ILE A 127 17.14 20.61 -11.55
C ILE A 127 16.23 21.82 -11.34
N ALA A 128 14.92 21.60 -11.19
CA ALA A 128 13.98 22.69 -10.92
C ALA A 128 14.31 23.45 -9.63
N LEU A 129 14.78 22.72 -8.61
CA LEU A 129 15.20 23.31 -7.34
C LEU A 129 16.50 24.12 -7.50
N LEU A 130 17.49 23.63 -8.25
CA LEU A 130 18.71 24.39 -8.55
C LEU A 130 18.41 25.70 -9.28
N ASP A 131 17.58 25.65 -10.33
CA ASP A 131 17.17 26.85 -11.07
C ASP A 131 16.44 27.88 -10.18
N GLN A 132 15.66 27.40 -9.21
CA GLN A 132 14.98 28.26 -8.26
C GLN A 132 15.97 28.88 -7.26
N LEU A 133 16.90 28.09 -6.72
CA LEU A 133 17.93 28.58 -5.82
C LEU A 133 18.82 29.65 -6.46
N ASP A 134 19.20 29.50 -7.72
CA ASP A 134 20.02 30.49 -8.41
C ASP A 134 19.30 31.84 -8.54
N LYS A 135 17.99 31.83 -8.81
CA LYS A 135 17.17 33.06 -8.83
C LYS A 135 17.03 33.68 -7.45
N ASP A 136 16.80 32.85 -6.44
CA ASP A 136 16.61 33.29 -5.06
C ASP A 136 17.91 33.87 -4.50
N ILE A 137 19.05 33.21 -4.69
CA ILE A 137 20.38 33.71 -4.30
C ILE A 137 20.65 35.08 -4.92
N ASN A 138 20.43 35.23 -6.23
CA ASN A 138 20.64 36.52 -6.89
C ASN A 138 19.72 37.62 -6.32
N THR A 139 18.45 37.31 -6.13
CA THR A 139 17.48 38.27 -5.59
C THR A 139 17.84 38.68 -4.16
N PHE A 140 18.21 37.71 -3.30
CA PHE A 140 18.60 37.96 -1.92
C PHE A 140 19.93 38.71 -1.84
N THR A 141 20.94 38.37 -2.64
CA THR A 141 22.20 39.11 -2.67
C THR A 141 21.95 40.56 -3.09
N MET A 142 21.15 40.80 -4.13
CA MET A 142 20.82 42.18 -4.53
C MET A 142 20.15 42.95 -3.38
N ARG A 143 19.27 42.29 -2.61
CA ARG A 143 18.63 42.91 -1.45
C ARG A 143 19.61 43.20 -0.31
N ILE A 144 20.54 42.29 -0.03
CA ILE A 144 21.59 42.47 0.99
C ILE A 144 22.52 43.61 0.58
N ARG A 145 22.89 43.71 -0.71
CA ARG A 145 23.68 44.83 -1.26
C ARG A 145 23.00 46.15 -1.01
N GLU A 146 21.71 46.27 -1.32
CA GLU A 146 20.94 47.49 -1.07
C GLU A 146 20.96 47.88 0.42
N TRP A 147 20.71 46.91 1.32
CA TRP A 147 20.67 47.16 2.76
C TRP A 147 22.03 47.57 3.34
N TYR A 148 23.10 46.87 2.97
CA TYR A 148 24.44 47.16 3.51
C TYR A 148 25.03 48.46 2.94
N SER A 149 24.66 48.82 1.71
CA SER A 149 25.07 50.08 1.08
C SER A 149 24.61 51.32 1.83
N TYR A 150 23.52 51.23 2.62
CA TYR A 150 23.13 52.34 3.49
C TYR A 150 24.17 52.65 4.57
N HIS A 151 24.95 51.66 5.00
CA HIS A 151 26.00 51.81 5.99
C HIS A 151 27.38 52.03 5.36
N PHE A 152 27.73 51.27 4.32
CA PHE A 152 29.03 51.37 3.66
C PHE A 152 28.91 51.26 2.12
N PRO A 153 28.60 52.38 1.45
CA PRO A 153 28.25 52.40 0.02
C PRO A 153 29.43 52.08 -0.92
N GLU A 154 30.67 52.22 -0.46
CA GLU A 154 31.86 51.95 -1.27
C GLU A 154 32.07 50.45 -1.53
N LEU A 155 31.55 49.58 -0.65
CA LEU A 155 31.70 48.13 -0.79
C LEU A 155 31.09 47.60 -2.08
N VAL A 156 29.96 48.17 -2.54
CA VAL A 156 29.32 47.74 -3.79
C VAL A 156 30.20 47.95 -5.01
N LYS A 157 31.07 48.97 -4.96
CA LYS A 157 32.02 49.24 -6.04
C LYS A 157 33.27 48.39 -5.94
N LEU A 158 33.67 48.01 -4.73
CA LEU A 158 34.88 47.23 -4.47
C LEU A 158 34.67 45.73 -4.70
N VAL A 159 33.50 45.19 -4.37
CA VAL A 159 33.18 43.75 -4.54
C VAL A 159 32.02 43.59 -5.53
N PRO A 160 32.32 43.36 -6.83
CA PRO A 160 31.29 43.23 -7.86
C PRO A 160 30.60 41.85 -7.85
N GLU A 161 31.29 40.78 -7.44
CA GLU A 161 30.70 39.44 -7.42
C GLU A 161 29.66 39.26 -6.30
N ASN A 162 28.51 38.71 -6.66
CA ASN A 162 27.39 38.50 -5.74
C ASN A 162 27.68 37.43 -4.66
N ALA A 163 28.50 36.43 -4.95
CA ALA A 163 28.86 35.41 -3.96
C ALA A 163 29.91 35.89 -2.95
N LEU A 164 30.73 36.88 -3.33
CA LEU A 164 31.81 37.42 -2.49
C LEU A 164 31.39 38.67 -1.69
N TYR A 165 30.31 39.34 -2.11
CA TYR A 165 29.75 40.52 -1.44
C TYR A 165 29.10 40.15 -0.11
#